data_AF-A0A6A5TCZ5-F1
#
_entry.id   AF-A0A6A5TCZ5-F1
#
_cell.length_a   1.000
_cell.length_b   1.000
_cell.length_c   1.000
_cell.angle_alpha   90.00
_cell.angle_beta   90.00
_cell.angle_gamma   90.00
#
_symmetry.space_group_name_H-M   'P 1'
#
loop_
_entity.id
_entity.type
_entity.pdbx_description
1 polymer ?
#
loop_
_entity_poly.entity_id
_entity_poly.type
_entity_poly.pdbx_seq_one_letter_code
_entity_poly.pdbx_strand_id
1 'polypeptide(L)'
;MPKGASQVSNDPDFVKPTKYTKNQGSLPDLPRQPPPEWHPLPIHNQETGHACLPEGVDASDPITLFDLFFSANILDRIAYHTNQHAEKLRADALLQDDELRPQGWKSTSPTELYTYFAIVIYMGLYQEPSLEEY
;
A
#
# COMPACT_ATOMS: atom_id res chain seq x y z
N MET A 1 45.69 15.07 34.84
CA MET A 1 44.23 15.28 34.68
C MET A 1 43.93 15.40 33.19
N PRO A 2 42.98 14.64 32.62
CA PRO A 2 42.74 14.64 31.19
C PRO A 2 42.01 15.94 30.79
N LYS A 3 42.44 16.56 29.69
CA LYS A 3 41.72 17.67 29.06
C LYS A 3 40.38 17.12 28.54
N GLY A 4 39.28 17.67 29.04
CA GLY A 4 37.94 17.29 28.61
C GLY A 4 37.80 17.43 27.10
N ALA A 5 37.26 16.40 26.45
CA ALA A 5 36.93 16.43 25.04
C ALA A 5 35.93 17.57 24.80
N SER A 6 36.27 18.49 23.90
CA SER A 6 35.36 19.53 23.45
C SER A 6 34.14 18.88 22.81
N GLN A 7 32.98 19.08 23.44
CA GLN A 7 31.69 18.58 23.00
C GLN A 7 31.36 19.18 21.63
N VAL A 8 31.38 18.35 20.59
CA VAL A 8 30.91 18.74 19.26
C VAL A 8 29.38 18.71 19.32
N SER A 9 28.77 19.89 19.43
CA SER A 9 27.32 20.07 19.49
C SER A 9 26.83 20.67 18.16
N ASN A 10 25.71 20.16 17.65
CA ASN A 10 24.99 20.74 16.51
C ASN A 10 23.95 21.79 16.95
N ASP A 11 23.94 22.14 18.23
CA ASP A 11 23.10 23.19 18.79
C ASP A 11 23.51 24.55 18.15
N PRO A 12 22.58 25.27 17.51
CA PRO A 12 22.88 26.51 16.79
C PRO A 12 23.57 27.57 17.65
N ASP A 13 23.35 27.56 18.97
CA ASP A 13 23.97 28.50 19.91
C ASP A 13 25.46 28.21 20.16
N PHE A 14 25.93 27.00 19.82
CA PHE A 14 27.32 26.55 20.03
C PHE A 14 28.13 26.41 18.72
N VAL A 15 27.51 26.61 17.56
CA VAL A 15 28.21 26.63 16.27
C VAL A 15 28.93 27.97 16.11
N LYS A 16 30.26 27.94 16.10
CA LYS A 16 31.05 29.15 15.78
C LYS A 16 30.72 29.58 14.35
N PRO A 17 30.38 30.86 14.10
CA PRO A 17 30.07 31.31 12.76
C PRO A 17 31.30 31.14 11.87
N THR A 18 31.13 30.38 10.79
CA THR A 18 32.15 30.22 9.77
C THR A 18 32.39 31.58 9.11
N LYS A 19 33.59 32.14 9.28
CA LYS A 19 33.98 33.36 8.58
C LYS A 19 34.25 33.02 7.12
N TYR A 20 33.24 33.18 6.28
CA TYR A 20 33.41 33.11 4.83
C TYR A 20 34.23 34.32 4.37
N THR A 21 35.47 34.10 3.94
CA THR A 21 36.16 35.09 3.12
C THR A 21 35.52 35.07 1.75
N LYS A 22 35.00 36.22 1.32
CA LYS A 22 34.51 36.40 -0.05
C LYS A 22 35.73 36.38 -0.96
N ASN A 23 36.16 35.18 -1.38
CA ASN A 23 37.13 35.07 -2.44
C ASN A 23 36.55 35.83 -3.63
N GLN A 24 37.26 36.84 -4.14
CA GLN A 24 36.94 37.48 -5.41
C GLN A 24 37.23 36.45 -6.52
N GLY A 25 36.42 35.39 -6.58
CA GLY A 25 36.41 34.50 -7.72
C GLY A 25 35.95 35.29 -8.92
N SER A 26 36.73 35.27 -10.00
CA SER A 26 36.24 35.70 -11.31
C SER A 26 35.00 34.86 -11.62
N LEU A 27 33.85 35.53 -11.77
CA LEU A 27 32.66 34.85 -12.28
C LEU A 27 33.02 34.25 -13.65
N PRO A 28 32.61 33.01 -13.94
CA PRO A 28 32.77 32.46 -15.29
C PRO A 28 32.05 33.39 -16.27
N ASP A 29 32.67 33.66 -17.42
CA ASP A 29 32.04 34.46 -18.46
C ASP A 29 30.86 33.68 -19.00
N LEU A 30 29.65 34.13 -18.66
CA LEU A 30 28.43 33.50 -19.12
C LEU A 30 28.21 33.85 -20.59
N PRO A 31 27.74 32.91 -21.42
CA PRO A 31 27.36 33.23 -22.78
C PRO A 31 26.32 34.35 -22.78
N ARG A 32 26.60 35.42 -23.55
CA ARG A 32 25.73 36.60 -23.67
C ARG A 32 24.51 36.36 -24.58
N GLN A 33 24.43 35.17 -25.17
CA GLN A 33 23.32 34.80 -26.02
C GLN A 33 22.13 34.40 -25.16
N PRO A 34 20.90 34.79 -25.54
CA PRO A 34 19.72 34.31 -24.84
C PRO A 34 19.70 32.78 -24.89
N PRO A 35 19.19 32.12 -23.83
CA PRO A 35 19.00 30.68 -23.88
C PRO A 35 18.13 30.33 -25.09
N PRO A 36 18.37 29.17 -25.74
CA PRO A 36 17.53 28.72 -26.83
C PRO A 36 16.06 28.66 -26.37
N GLU A 37 15.16 28.90 -27.31
CA GLU A 37 13.72 28.78 -27.07
C GLU A 37 13.41 27.37 -26.54
N TRP A 38 12.65 27.29 -25.45
CA TRP A 38 12.32 26.01 -24.86
C TRP A 38 11.42 25.22 -25.80
N HIS A 39 11.81 23.97 -26.05
CA HIS A 39 11.00 22.99 -26.76
C HIS A 39 10.95 21.70 -25.94
N PRO A 40 9.78 21.06 -25.81
CA PRO A 40 9.65 19.81 -25.08
C PRO A 40 10.54 18.75 -25.73
N LEU A 41 11.20 17.95 -24.90
CA LEU A 41 11.93 16.78 -25.38
C LEU A 41 10.91 15.81 -26.02
N PRO A 42 11.07 15.47 -27.31
CA PRO A 42 10.18 14.50 -27.92
C PRO A 42 10.41 13.13 -27.28
N ILE A 43 9.40 12.63 -26.56
CA ILE A 43 9.44 11.30 -25.96
C ILE A 43 9.03 10.31 -27.05
N HIS A 44 10.02 9.68 -27.69
CA HIS A 44 9.80 8.65 -28.70
C HIS A 44 9.63 7.25 -28.06
N ASN A 45 8.83 7.14 -27.01
CA ASN A 45 8.50 5.84 -26.43
C ASN A 45 7.41 5.18 -27.27
N GLN A 46 7.82 4.33 -28.20
CA GLN A 46 6.91 3.48 -28.99
C GLN A 46 6.36 2.30 -28.17
N GLU A 47 6.99 2.00 -27.03
CA GLU A 47 6.60 0.91 -26.14
C GLU A 47 5.43 1.35 -25.26
N THR A 48 4.33 0.62 -25.36
CA THR A 48 3.25 0.71 -24.38
C THR A 48 3.76 0.11 -23.06
N GLY A 49 3.64 0.84 -21.96
CA GLY A 49 4.03 0.33 -20.64
C GLY A 49 3.27 -0.97 -20.34
N HIS A 50 3.98 -1.97 -19.82
CA HIS A 50 3.42 -3.26 -19.45
C HIS A 50 3.61 -3.52 -17.96
N ALA A 51 2.70 -4.31 -17.39
CA ALA A 51 2.81 -4.73 -16.00
C ALA A 51 4.03 -5.65 -15.82
N CYS A 52 4.84 -5.38 -14.81
CA CYS A 52 5.95 -6.25 -14.41
C CYS A 52 5.40 -7.35 -13.50
N LEU A 53 4.96 -8.46 -14.10
CA LEU A 53 4.40 -9.61 -13.38
C LEU A 53 5.48 -10.66 -13.09
N PRO A 54 5.34 -11.45 -12.01
CA PRO A 54 6.20 -12.60 -11.76
C PRO A 54 6.19 -13.59 -12.93
N GLU A 55 7.29 -14.32 -13.09
CA GLU A 55 7.43 -15.30 -14.17
C GLU A 55 6.35 -16.39 -14.08
N GLY A 56 5.70 -16.70 -15.21
CA GLY A 56 4.64 -17.70 -15.29
C GLY A 56 3.23 -17.21 -14.91
N VAL A 57 3.07 -15.93 -14.56
CA VAL A 57 1.77 -15.32 -14.28
C VAL A 57 1.10 -14.89 -15.58
N ASP A 58 -0.09 -15.41 -15.86
CA ASP A 58 -0.91 -14.98 -16.99
C ASP A 58 -1.62 -13.66 -16.66
N ALA A 59 -1.26 -12.60 -17.39
CA ALA A 59 -1.86 -11.28 -17.25
C ALA A 59 -3.33 -11.21 -17.70
N SER A 60 -3.76 -12.18 -18.52
CA SER A 60 -5.13 -12.23 -19.06
C SER A 60 -6.10 -12.97 -18.13
N ASP A 61 -5.58 -13.72 -17.15
CA ASP A 61 -6.40 -14.42 -16.17
C ASP A 61 -6.61 -13.58 -14.89
N PRO A 62 -7.83 -13.06 -14.65
CA PRO A 62 -8.11 -12.26 -13.47
C PRO A 62 -7.96 -13.04 -12.15
N ILE A 63 -8.11 -14.37 -12.17
CA ILE A 63 -7.96 -15.19 -10.96
C ILE A 63 -6.47 -15.29 -10.59
N THR A 64 -5.60 -15.59 -11.55
CA THR A 64 -4.14 -15.59 -11.31
C THR A 64 -3.66 -14.23 -10.80
N LEU A 65 -4.19 -13.12 -11.34
CA LEU A 65 -3.87 -11.77 -10.83
C LEU A 65 -4.35 -11.54 -9.39
N PHE A 66 -5.54 -12.03 -9.04
CA PHE A 66 -6.07 -11.93 -7.68
C PHE A 66 -5.21 -12.72 -6.68
N ASP A 67 -4.78 -13.93 -7.07
CA ASP A 67 -3.98 -14.83 -6.23
C ASP A 67 -2.59 -14.26 -5.90
N LEU A 68 -2.09 -13.27 -6.67
CA LEU A 68 -0.88 -12.52 -6.33
C LEU A 68 -0.98 -11.80 -4.97
N PHE A 69 -2.19 -11.36 -4.61
CA PHE A 69 -2.46 -10.61 -3.38
C PHE A 69 -3.15 -11.47 -2.33
N PHE A 70 -4.06 -12.35 -2.75
CA PHE A 70 -4.84 -13.23 -1.91
C PHE A 70 -4.52 -14.69 -2.18
N SER A 71 -3.26 -15.06 -1.94
CA SER A 71 -2.82 -16.46 -2.11
C SER A 71 -3.66 -17.43 -1.27
N ALA A 72 -3.71 -18.69 -1.70
CA ALA A 72 -4.38 -19.77 -0.98
C ALA A 72 -4.00 -19.82 0.51
N ASN A 73 -2.73 -19.58 0.85
CA ASN A 73 -2.27 -19.56 2.24
C ASN A 73 -2.91 -18.44 3.08
N ILE A 74 -3.10 -17.26 2.48
CA ILE A 74 -3.75 -16.13 3.14
C ILE A 74 -5.22 -16.47 3.38
N LEU A 75 -5.90 -17.03 2.36
CA LEU A 75 -7.31 -17.42 2.48
C LEU A 75 -7.50 -18.54 3.50
N ASP A 76 -6.61 -19.53 3.55
CA ASP A 76 -6.60 -20.58 4.57
C ASP A 76 -6.49 -19.99 5.98
N ARG A 77 -5.59 -19.02 6.17
CA ARG A 77 -5.42 -18.34 7.47
C ARG A 77 -6.67 -17.55 7.87
N ILE A 78 -7.29 -16.85 6.92
CA ILE A 78 -8.52 -16.10 7.16
C ILE A 78 -9.65 -17.07 7.56
N ALA A 79 -9.81 -18.17 6.83
CA ALA A 79 -10.81 -19.18 7.14
C ALA A 79 -10.59 -19.78 8.53
N TYR A 80 -9.35 -20.17 8.84
CA TYR A 80 -8.97 -20.71 10.15
C TYR A 80 -9.33 -19.76 11.29
N HIS A 81 -8.86 -18.51 11.24
CA HIS A 81 -9.10 -17.55 12.31
C HIS A 81 -10.57 -17.13 12.43
N THR A 82 -11.28 -17.00 11.31
CA THR A 82 -12.73 -16.73 11.29
C THR A 82 -13.49 -17.87 12.00
N ASN A 83 -13.15 -19.12 11.70
CA ASN A 83 -13.78 -20.28 12.31
C ASN A 83 -13.48 -20.37 13.81
N GLN A 84 -12.22 -20.16 14.21
CA GLN A 84 -11.85 -20.12 15.62
C GLN A 84 -12.59 -19.02 16.39
N HIS A 85 -12.76 -17.85 15.78
CA HIS A 85 -13.51 -16.76 16.41
C HIS A 85 -14.99 -17.11 16.58
N ALA A 86 -15.61 -17.67 15.54
CA ALA A 86 -17.00 -18.09 15.59
C ALA A 86 -17.26 -19.24 16.58
N GLU A 87 -16.29 -20.13 16.78
CA GLU A 87 -16.35 -21.17 17.82
C GLU A 87 -16.30 -20.55 19.23
N LYS A 88 -15.42 -19.58 19.47
CA LYS A 88 -15.37 -18.87 20.76
C LYS A 88 -16.68 -18.15 21.07
N LEU A 89 -17.22 -17.41 20.11
CA LEU A 89 -18.51 -16.73 20.27
C LEU A 89 -19.64 -17.71 20.56
N ARG A 90 -19.63 -18.90 19.94
CA ARG A 90 -20.60 -19.96 20.24
C ARG A 90 -20.43 -20.50 21.65
N ALA A 91 -19.19 -20.77 22.08
CA ALA A 91 -18.93 -21.23 23.44
C ALA A 91 -19.39 -20.20 24.48
N ASP A 92 -19.18 -18.91 24.22
CA ASP A 92 -19.64 -17.82 25.09
C ASP A 92 -21.17 -17.68 25.08
N ALA A 93 -21.83 -17.86 23.93
CA ALA A 93 -23.29 -17.81 23.80
C ALA A 93 -24.00 -19.01 24.47
N LEU A 94 -23.36 -20.18 24.51
CA LEU A 94 -23.85 -21.37 25.25
C LEU A 94 -23.92 -21.15 26.77
N LEU A 95 -23.18 -20.16 27.30
CA LEU A 95 -23.24 -19.76 28.71
C LEU A 95 -24.39 -18.78 29.00
N GLN A 96 -25.11 -18.31 27.97
CA GLN A 96 -26.26 -17.41 28.07
C GLN A 96 -27.57 -18.15 27.75
N ASP A 97 -28.69 -17.58 28.18
CA ASP A 97 -30.03 -18.22 28.26
C ASP A 97 -30.51 -18.87 26.94
N ASP A 98 -31.24 -19.99 27.05
CA ASP A 98 -31.54 -20.97 25.98
C ASP A 98 -32.40 -20.40 24.83
N GLU A 99 -33.20 -19.37 25.11
CA GLU A 99 -34.27 -18.86 24.22
C GLU A 99 -33.78 -17.99 23.04
N LEU A 100 -32.50 -17.61 23.00
CA LEU A 100 -31.93 -16.74 21.94
C LEU A 100 -30.76 -17.36 21.19
N ARG A 101 -30.66 -18.70 21.14
CA ARG A 101 -29.57 -19.38 20.41
C ARG A 101 -29.58 -18.97 18.93
N PRO A 102 -28.57 -18.21 18.45
CA PRO A 102 -28.50 -17.86 17.05
C PRO A 102 -28.28 -19.12 16.20
N GLN A 103 -28.82 -19.12 14.98
CA GLN A 103 -28.59 -20.18 14.00
C GLN A 103 -27.09 -20.45 13.90
N GLY A 104 -26.70 -21.71 14.16
CA GLY A 104 -25.29 -22.06 14.36
C GLY A 104 -24.40 -21.65 13.18
N TRP A 105 -23.31 -20.94 13.48
CA TRP A 105 -22.29 -20.59 12.50
C TRP A 105 -21.72 -21.85 11.84
N LYS A 106 -21.72 -21.86 10.50
CA LYS A 106 -21.05 -22.91 9.71
C LYS A 106 -19.60 -22.50 9.45
N SER A 107 -18.68 -23.44 9.60
CA SER A 107 -17.27 -23.19 9.32
C SER A 107 -17.09 -22.73 7.87
N THR A 108 -16.39 -21.62 7.68
CA THR A 108 -16.03 -21.06 6.40
C THR A 108 -14.85 -21.79 5.79
N SER A 109 -14.85 -21.95 4.47
CA SER A 109 -13.76 -22.52 3.67
C SER A 109 -13.07 -21.45 2.80
N PRO A 110 -11.83 -21.69 2.32
CA PRO A 110 -11.18 -20.80 1.36
C PRO A 110 -12.03 -20.58 0.09
N THR A 111 -12.72 -21.62 -0.40
CA THR A 111 -13.63 -21.52 -1.56
C THR A 111 -14.81 -20.59 -1.31
N GLU A 112 -15.39 -20.63 -0.10
CA GLU A 112 -16.42 -19.66 0.29
C GLU A 112 -15.85 -18.24 0.40
N LEU A 113 -14.60 -18.08 0.86
CA LEU A 113 -13.95 -16.77 0.88
C LEU A 113 -13.73 -16.22 -0.53
N TYR A 114 -13.32 -17.04 -1.50
CA TYR A 114 -13.27 -16.62 -2.92
C TYR A 114 -14.63 -16.11 -3.40
N THR A 115 -15.70 -16.82 -3.07
CA THR A 115 -17.07 -16.41 -3.43
C THR A 115 -17.46 -15.10 -2.74
N TYR A 116 -17.13 -14.96 -1.46
CA TYR A 116 -17.37 -13.74 -0.69
C TYR A 116 -16.64 -12.53 -1.31
N PHE A 117 -15.36 -12.67 -1.63
CA PHE A 117 -14.60 -11.60 -2.27
C PHE A 117 -15.12 -11.26 -3.67
N ALA A 118 -15.56 -12.25 -4.44
CA ALA A 118 -16.21 -12.00 -5.73
C ALA A 118 -17.47 -11.14 -5.58
N ILE A 119 -18.30 -11.40 -4.57
CA ILE A 119 -19.49 -10.58 -4.27
C ILE A 119 -19.09 -9.16 -3.86
N VAL A 120 -18.09 -9.00 -3.00
CA VAL A 120 -17.59 -7.68 -2.58
C VAL A 120 -17.05 -6.87 -3.77
N ILE A 121 -16.27 -7.50 -4.65
CA ILE A 121 -15.76 -6.86 -5.86
C ILE A 121 -16.93 -6.47 -6.78
N TYR A 122 -17.90 -7.36 -6.96
CA TYR A 122 -19.09 -7.08 -7.76
C TYR A 122 -19.87 -5.87 -7.24
N MET A 123 -20.13 -5.80 -5.92
CA MET A 123 -20.80 -4.64 -5.30
C MET A 123 -19.98 -3.34 -5.42
N GLY A 124 -18.65 -3.43 -5.49
CA GLY A 124 -17.79 -2.27 -5.71
C GLY A 124 -17.77 -1.77 -7.16
N LEU A 125 -17.99 -2.68 -8.13
CA LEU A 125 -18.03 -2.35 -9.56
C LEU A 125 -19.42 -1.95 -10.03
N TYR A 126 -20.46 -2.56 -9.46
CA TYR A 126 -21.85 -2.33 -9.83
C TYR A 126 -22.53 -1.49 -8.75
N GLN A 127 -22.82 -0.22 -9.07
CA GLN A 127 -23.72 0.58 -8.25
C GLN A 127 -25.14 0.10 -8.50
N GLU A 128 -25.78 -0.46 -7.47
CA GLU A 128 -27.21 -0.72 -7.55
C GLU A 128 -27.97 0.61 -7.66
N PRO A 129 -29.06 0.65 -8.47
CA PRO A 129 -29.90 1.82 -8.58
C PRO A 129 -30.41 2.22 -7.20
N SER A 130 -30.43 3.52 -6.91
CA SER A 130 -31.04 3.96 -5.67
C SER A 130 -32.54 3.62 -5.68
N LEU A 131 -33.15 3.46 -4.50
CA LEU A 131 -34.60 3.28 -4.37
C LEU A 131 -35.42 4.41 -5.04
N GLU A 132 -34.81 5.55 -5.33
CA GLU A 132 -35.43 6.69 -6.02
C GLU A 132 -35.47 6.53 -7.55
N GLU A 133 -34.77 5.54 -8.10
CA GLU A 133 -34.67 5.25 -9.54
C GLU A 133 -35.66 4.15 -10.02
N TYR A 134 -36.50 3.64 -9.12
CA TYR A 134 -37.57 2.65 -9.38
C TYR A 134 -38.97 3.25 -9.19
#